data_AF-A0A177KZX5-F1
#
_entry.id   AF-A0A177KZX5-F1
#
_cell.length_a   1.000
_cell.length_b   1.000
_cell.length_c   1.000
_cell.angle_alpha   90.00
_cell.angle_beta   90.00
_cell.angle_gamma   90.00
#
_symmetry.space_group_name_H-M   'P 1'
#
loop_
_entity.id
_entity.type
_entity.pdbx_description
1 polymer ?
#
loop_
_entity_poly.entity_id
_entity_poly.type
_entity_poly.pdbx_seq_one_letter_code
_entity_poly.pdbx_strand_id
1 'polypeptide(L)'
;MQLNSKEIMENFQNGTLSADEFQTLYFKVFKESNDRMDGPLFKILDGVFESADCYWHECLSGQETTFEISKQQLRKEVHEALVKLNKLLDNR
;
A
#
# COMPACT_ATOMS: atom_id res chain seq x y z
N MET A 1 -1.46 -1.26 20.43
CA MET A 1 -0.34 -1.06 19.49
C MET A 1 -0.95 -0.54 18.21
N GLN A 2 -0.59 0.67 17.76
CA GLN A 2 -1.10 1.22 16.49
C GLN A 2 -0.23 0.64 15.39
N LEU A 3 -0.83 -0.01 14.38
CA LEU A 3 -0.08 -0.57 13.25
C LEU A 3 0.52 0.57 12.42
N ASN A 4 1.75 0.40 11.94
CA ASN A 4 2.36 1.30 10.98
C ASN A 4 2.12 0.84 9.53
N SER A 5 2.44 1.69 8.54
CA SER A 5 2.17 1.41 7.13
C SER A 5 2.81 0.11 6.63
N LYS A 6 4.02 -0.22 7.09
CA LYS A 6 4.72 -1.47 6.71
C LYS A 6 3.98 -2.70 7.20
N GLU A 7 3.54 -2.70 8.47
CA GLU A 7 2.80 -3.83 9.06
C GLU A 7 1.45 -4.04 8.36
N ILE A 8 0.77 -2.96 7.97
CA ILE A 8 -0.48 -3.03 7.19
C ILE A 8 -0.23 -3.67 5.82
N MET A 9 0.82 -3.25 5.13
CA MET A 9 1.22 -3.81 3.83
C MET A 9 1.57 -5.31 3.95
N GLU A 10 2.31 -5.71 4.98
CA GLU A 10 2.65 -7.12 5.23
C GLU A 10 1.41 -7.97 5.55
N ASN A 11 0.51 -7.47 6.39
CA ASN A 11 -0.75 -8.15 6.71
C ASN A 11 -1.63 -8.33 5.48
N PHE A 12 -1.65 -7.35 4.57
CA PHE A 12 -2.32 -7.49 3.29
C PHE A 12 -1.68 -8.57 2.42
N GLN A 13 -0.35 -8.57 2.27
CA GLN A 13 0.36 -9.61 1.50
C GLN A 13 0.09 -11.02 2.04
N ASN A 14 0.13 -11.19 3.36
CA ASN A 14 -0.10 -12.48 4.03
C ASN A 14 -1.57 -12.94 3.98
N GLY A 15 -2.49 -12.09 3.49
CA GLY A 15 -3.91 -12.42 3.39
C GLY A 15 -4.68 -12.24 4.69
N THR A 16 -4.04 -11.68 5.73
CA THR A 16 -4.69 -11.31 7.00
C THR A 16 -5.67 -10.14 6.82
N LEU A 17 -5.41 -9.26 5.84
CA LEU A 17 -6.34 -8.21 5.43
C LEU A 17 -6.89 -8.49 4.02
N SER A 18 -8.19 -8.25 3.84
CA SER A 18 -8.80 -8.08 2.52
C SER A 18 -8.33 -6.77 1.86
N ALA A 19 -8.66 -6.59 0.58
CA ALA A 19 -8.26 -5.37 -0.13
C ALA A 19 -9.03 -4.14 0.37
N ASP A 20 -10.31 -4.29 0.71
CA ASP A 20 -11.13 -3.20 1.26
C ASP A 20 -10.67 -2.80 2.67
N GLU A 21 -10.35 -3.79 3.52
CA GLU A 21 -9.77 -3.54 4.85
C GLU A 21 -8.39 -2.87 4.74
N PHE A 22 -7.55 -3.35 3.82
CA PHE A 22 -6.24 -2.74 3.55
C PHE A 22 -6.39 -1.29 3.12
N GLN A 23 -7.21 -0.98 2.12
CA GLN A 23 -7.44 0.38 1.62
C GLN A 23 -7.87 1.31 2.78
N THR A 24 -8.88 0.89 3.54
CA THR A 24 -9.41 1.67 4.67
C THR A 24 -8.36 1.94 5.75
N LEU A 25 -7.66 0.89 6.19
CA LEU A 25 -6.66 1.01 7.26
C LEU A 25 -5.42 1.77 6.81
N TYR A 26 -4.95 1.52 5.60
CA TYR A 26 -3.77 2.17 5.04
C TYR A 26 -4.00 3.68 4.90
N PHE A 27 -5.14 4.11 4.38
CA PHE A 27 -5.49 5.53 4.29
C PHE A 27 -5.52 6.21 5.65
N LYS A 28 -6.11 5.55 6.65
CA LYS A 28 -6.13 6.09 8.01
C LYS A 28 -4.72 6.30 8.53
N VAL A 29 -3.87 5.27 8.48
CA VAL A 29 -2.51 5.34 9.02
C VAL A 29 -1.62 6.30 8.25
N PHE A 30 -1.71 6.32 6.92
CA PHE A 30 -0.93 7.24 6.08
C PHE A 30 -1.33 8.71 6.32
N LYS A 31 -2.62 9.02 6.50
CA LYS A 31 -3.06 10.39 6.81
C LYS A 31 -2.72 10.82 8.25
N GLU A 32 -2.72 9.89 9.20
CA GLU A 32 -2.35 10.14 10.59
C GLU A 32 -0.83 10.21 10.81
N SER A 33 -0.03 9.70 9.87
CA SER A 33 1.42 9.76 9.97
C SER A 33 1.93 11.19 9.76
N ASN A 34 2.56 11.72 10.80
CA ASN A 34 3.03 13.12 10.90
C ASN A 34 4.04 13.48 9.79
N ASP A 35 4.15 14.78 9.46
CA ASP A 35 4.90 15.40 8.34
C ASP A 35 6.44 15.17 8.33
N ARG A 36 6.97 14.27 9.16
CA ARG A 36 8.40 13.98 9.31
C ARG A 36 8.86 12.74 8.55
N MET A 37 8.17 12.35 7.48
CA MET A 37 8.70 11.32 6.57
C MET A 37 9.83 11.90 5.73
N ASP A 38 10.93 11.15 5.62
CA ASP A 38 11.93 11.50 4.62
C ASP A 38 11.38 11.31 3.21
N GLY A 39 11.93 12.06 2.25
CA GLY A 39 11.43 12.05 0.87
C GLY A 39 11.36 10.66 0.23
N PRO A 40 12.40 9.81 0.34
CA PRO A 40 12.34 8.44 -0.19
C PRO A 40 11.26 7.57 0.44
N LEU A 41 11.08 7.62 1.76
CA LEU A 41 10.02 6.88 2.46
C LEU A 41 8.65 7.37 2.02
N PHE A 42 8.45 8.69 2.00
CA PHE A 42 7.20 9.30 1.57
C PHE A 42 6.83 8.80 0.17
N LYS A 43 7.74 8.89 -0.81
CA LYS A 43 7.48 8.44 -2.19
C LYS A 43 7.06 6.97 -2.30
N ILE A 44 7.63 6.09 -1.48
CA ILE A 44 7.24 4.68 -1.49
C ILE A 44 5.83 4.50 -0.94
N LEU A 45 5.53 5.16 0.17
CA LEU A 45 4.24 5.04 0.85
C LEU A 45 3.11 5.75 0.10
N ASP A 46 3.42 6.87 -0.56
CA ASP A 46 2.52 7.63 -1.42
C ASP A 46 2.15 6.84 -2.67
N GLY A 47 3.10 6.15 -3.30
CA GLY A 47 2.79 5.23 -4.40
C GLY A 47 1.81 4.13 -4.00
N VAL A 48 1.90 3.60 -2.77
CA VAL A 48 0.90 2.64 -2.25
C VAL A 48 -0.44 3.30 -1.97
N PHE A 49 -0.43 4.56 -1.54
CA PHE A 49 -1.65 5.34 -1.37
C PHE A 49 -2.38 5.50 -2.71
N GLU A 50 -1.66 5.88 -3.77
CA GLU A 50 -2.21 5.97 -5.13
C GLU A 50 -2.77 4.63 -5.63
N SER A 51 -2.03 3.52 -5.45
CA SER A 51 -2.52 2.17 -5.76
C SER A 51 -3.82 1.85 -5.01
N ALA A 52 -3.87 2.16 -3.72
CA ALA A 52 -5.05 1.93 -2.89
C ALA A 52 -6.22 2.84 -3.30
N ASP A 53 -5.97 4.06 -3.76
CA ASP A 53 -7.00 4.97 -4.28
C ASP A 53 -7.57 4.50 -5.61
N CYS A 54 -6.74 3.88 -6.45
CA CYS A 54 -7.17 3.26 -7.70
C CYS A 54 -7.87 1.91 -7.49
N TYR A 55 -7.82 1.30 -6.31
CA TYR A 55 -8.42 -0.02 -6.12
C TYR A 55 -9.95 0.05 -6.18
N TRP A 56 -10.53 -0.78 -7.05
CA TRP A 56 -11.97 -0.99 -7.13
C TRP A 56 -12.30 -2.48 -7.04
N HIS A 57 -13.20 -2.82 -6.12
CA HIS A 57 -13.53 -4.21 -5.80
C HIS A 57 -14.19 -4.98 -6.96
N GLU A 58 -14.82 -4.28 -7.91
CA GLU A 58 -15.40 -4.91 -9.11
C GLU A 58 -14.42 -4.96 -10.30
N CYS A 59 -13.25 -4.31 -10.20
CA CYS A 59 -12.25 -4.37 -11.26
C CYS A 59 -11.64 -5.77 -11.34
N LEU A 60 -11.83 -6.44 -12.47
CA LEU A 60 -11.30 -7.78 -12.70
C LEU A 60 -9.89 -7.71 -13.29
N SER A 61 -9.11 -8.77 -13.08
CA SER A 61 -7.77 -8.85 -13.66
C SER A 61 -7.81 -8.91 -15.18
N GLY A 62 -6.99 -8.10 -15.83
CA GLY A 62 -6.99 -7.85 -17.27
C GLY A 62 -7.87 -6.67 -17.71
N GLN A 63 -8.61 -6.05 -16.79
CA GLN A 63 -9.43 -4.86 -17.05
C GLN A 63 -8.86 -3.59 -16.39
N GLU A 64 -7.68 -3.68 -15.78
CA GLU A 64 -7.09 -2.58 -15.05
C GLU A 64 -6.81 -1.37 -15.96
N THR A 65 -7.05 -0.19 -15.41
CA THR A 65 -6.68 1.10 -16.00
C THR A 65 -5.77 1.85 -15.04
N THR A 66 -5.41 3.08 -15.40
CA THR A 66 -4.69 3.97 -14.49
C THR A 66 -5.54 4.47 -13.32
N PHE A 67 -6.86 4.27 -13.34
CA PHE A 67 -7.80 4.77 -12.32
C PHE A 67 -8.52 3.67 -11.55
N GLU A 68 -8.54 2.46 -12.09
CA GLU A 68 -9.23 1.31 -11.52
C GLU A 68 -8.33 0.09 -11.63
N ILE A 69 -7.91 -0.46 -10.49
CA ILE A 69 -7.07 -1.65 -10.42
C ILE A 69 -7.75 -2.76 -9.63
N SER A 70 -7.49 -4.00 -10.05
CA SER A 70 -7.97 -5.20 -9.39
C SER A 70 -7.25 -5.44 -8.07
N LYS A 71 -7.81 -6.30 -7.22
CA LYS A 71 -7.13 -6.79 -6.00
C LYS A 71 -5.77 -7.42 -6.31
N GLN A 72 -5.64 -8.12 -7.44
CA GLN A 72 -4.41 -8.78 -7.85
C GLN A 72 -3.32 -7.76 -8.19
N GLN A 73 -3.68 -6.71 -8.94
CA GLN A 73 -2.76 -5.64 -9.28
C GLN A 73 -2.37 -4.83 -8.03
N LEU A 74 -3.33 -4.51 -7.15
CA LEU A 74 -3.04 -3.89 -5.86
C LEU A 74 -2.04 -4.71 -5.02
N ARG A 75 -2.21 -6.04 -4.96
CA ARG A 75 -1.26 -6.92 -4.26
C ARG A 75 0.13 -6.87 -4.86
N LYS A 76 0.24 -6.85 -6.19
CA LYS A 76 1.53 -6.75 -6.88
C LYS A 76 2.22 -5.43 -6.53
N GLU A 77 1.52 -4.31 -6.61
CA GLU A 77 2.09 -2.98 -6.33
C GLU A 77 2.51 -2.83 -4.87
N VAL A 78 1.70 -3.31 -3.92
CA VAL A 78 2.07 -3.33 -2.50
C VAL A 78 3.30 -4.22 -2.25
N HIS A 79 3.42 -5.36 -2.95
CA HIS A 79 4.60 -6.22 -2.83
C HIS A 79 5.86 -5.50 -3.32
N GLU A 80 5.80 -4.85 -4.48
CA GLU A 80 6.92 -4.06 -5.02
C GLU A 80 7.32 -2.92 -4.08
N ALA A 81 6.34 -2.25 -3.47
CA ALA A 81 6.58 -1.21 -2.48
C ALA A 81 7.24 -1.76 -1.21
N LEU A 82 6.81 -2.92 -0.70
CA LEU A 82 7.48 -3.60 0.42
C LEU A 82 8.94 -3.94 0.11
N VAL A 83 9.23 -4.43 -1.09
CA VAL A 83 10.61 -4.70 -1.52
C VAL A 83 11.45 -3.42 -1.52
N LYS A 84 10.92 -2.31 -2.06
CA LYS A 84 11.60 -1.00 -2.05
C LYS A 84 11.81 -0.48 -0.63
N LEU A 85 10.79 -0.62 0.22
CA LEU A 85 10.83 -0.19 1.62
C LEU A 85 11.86 -0.97 2.43
N ASN A 86 11.89 -2.29 2.31
CA ASN A 86 12.88 -3.13 2.99
C ASN A 86 14.31 -2.74 2.58
N LYS A 87 14.56 -2.56 1.28
CA LYS A 87 15.86 -2.06 0.79
C LYS A 87 16.21 -0.67 1.35
N LEU A 88 15.25 0.23 1.46
CA LEU A 88 15.49 1.55 2.04
C LEU A 88 15.88 1.46 3.52
N LEU A 89 15.21 0.58 4.27
CA LEU A 89 15.47 0.38 5.70
C LEU A 89 16.79 -0.36 5.97
N ASP A 90 17.16 -1.33 5.12
CA ASP A 90 18.43 -2.07 5.25
C ASP A 90 19.66 -1.20 4.96
N ASN A 91 19.50 -0.08 4.24
CA ASN A 91 20.57 0.85 3.87
C ASN A 91 20.67 2.09 4.78
N ARG A 92 19.92 2.14 5.89
CA ARG A 92 20.00 3.21 6.91
C ARG A 92 20.81 2.75 8.11
#